data_AF-A0A7L1P9N1-F1
#
_entry.id   AF-A0A7L1P9N1-F1
#
_cell.length_a   1.000
_cell.length_b   1.000
_cell.length_c   1.000
_cell.angle_alpha   90.00
_cell.angle_beta   90.00
_cell.angle_gamma   90.00
#
_symmetry.space_group_name_H-M   'P 1'
#
loop_
_entity.id
_entity.type
_entity.pdbx_description
1 polymer ?
#
loop_
_entity_poly.entity_id
_entity_poly.type
_entity_poly.pdbx_seq_one_letter_code
_entity_poly.pdbx_strand_id
1 'polypeptide(L)'
;QLLGNRDHVKVELEKPKKAHEERQQKLEERVLALGQELQEAKAAIGDSRQRLAEQSAVLLTSQSQLQEVEAENSRLQLRLKELNEEYRSRLAQHIRDVANHMDSTPGSVAGRGAAAAGQAAMKHCVDSMLRDIRASYKSREEQLARAARGYRKRLKDLAKKHEKLLIAYGLQREQIRSLGSSAADCGPAELHFSITDPELLTNSSRELNRLREEKAKLEMQLQELQKGLDLMSGHDPNKLFCPRQLDEEGWAEVRKQLREFAHNTQEDLEQERSQLLARAVVAEEQVSELQEYIDQHLAR
;
A
#
# COMPACT_ATOMS: atom_id res chain seq x y z
N GLN A 1 74.68 -9.22 -62.62
CA GLN A 1 73.68 -10.23 -62.17
C GLN A 1 73.54 -10.34 -60.64
N LEU A 2 74.26 -9.57 -59.83
CA LEU A 2 74.25 -9.71 -58.35
C LEU A 2 73.08 -9.01 -57.63
N LEU A 3 72.44 -8.02 -58.25
CA LEU A 3 71.33 -7.26 -57.63
C LEU A 3 70.02 -8.07 -57.58
N GLY A 4 69.72 -8.86 -58.61
CA GLY A 4 68.52 -9.71 -58.64
C GLY A 4 68.51 -10.80 -57.55
N ASN A 5 69.68 -11.35 -57.19
CA ASN A 5 69.78 -12.33 -56.10
C ASN A 5 69.58 -11.70 -54.71
N ARG A 6 70.00 -10.45 -54.51
CA ARG A 6 69.83 -9.75 -53.24
C ARG A 6 68.36 -9.45 -52.93
N ASP A 7 67.61 -9.05 -53.95
CA ASP A 7 66.17 -8.79 -53.79
C ASP A 7 65.37 -10.08 -53.69
N HIS A 8 65.76 -11.14 -54.39
CA HIS A 8 65.16 -12.46 -54.23
C HIS A 8 65.32 -13.03 -52.81
N VAL A 9 66.53 -12.95 -52.24
CA VAL A 9 66.80 -13.39 -50.86
C VAL A 9 66.02 -12.57 -49.82
N LYS A 10 65.82 -11.27 -50.06
CA LYS A 10 64.96 -10.44 -49.19
C LYS A 10 63.49 -10.89 -49.22
N VAL A 11 62.95 -11.16 -50.42
CA VAL A 11 61.55 -11.61 -50.56
C VAL A 11 61.36 -12.98 -49.89
N GLU A 12 62.32 -13.89 -50.01
CA GLU A 12 62.27 -15.19 -49.33
C GLU A 12 62.42 -15.08 -47.80
N LEU A 13 63.09 -14.04 -47.27
CA LEU A 13 63.17 -13.74 -45.83
C LEU A 13 61.92 -13.04 -45.28
N GLU A 14 61.23 -12.25 -46.11
CA GLU A 14 59.98 -11.57 -45.76
C GLU A 14 58.83 -12.56 -45.52
N LYS A 15 58.73 -13.63 -46.32
CA LYS A 15 57.69 -14.66 -46.19
C LYS A 15 57.65 -15.33 -44.80
N PRO A 16 58.74 -15.90 -44.26
CA PRO A 16 58.72 -16.51 -42.94
C PRO A 16 58.53 -15.46 -41.84
N LYS A 17 59.05 -14.23 -41.98
CA LYS A 17 58.81 -13.15 -41.02
C LYS A 17 57.32 -12.82 -40.89
N LYS A 18 56.63 -12.62 -42.01
CA LYS A 18 55.18 -12.40 -42.04
C LYS A 18 54.42 -13.58 -41.45
N ALA A 19 54.80 -14.81 -41.80
CA ALA A 19 54.18 -16.01 -41.22
C ALA A 19 54.41 -16.12 -39.69
N HIS A 20 55.56 -15.65 -39.18
CA HIS A 20 55.83 -15.58 -37.75
C HIS A 20 55.02 -14.48 -37.07
N GLU A 21 54.93 -13.29 -37.66
CA GLU A 21 54.11 -12.18 -37.17
C GLU A 21 52.62 -12.55 -37.10
N GLU A 22 52.08 -13.19 -38.14
CA GLU A 22 50.70 -13.69 -38.15
C GLU A 22 50.45 -14.75 -37.07
N ARG A 23 51.40 -15.66 -36.86
CA ARG A 23 51.32 -16.67 -35.78
C ARG A 23 51.37 -15.99 -34.41
N GLN A 24 52.19 -14.96 -34.26
CA GLN A 24 52.32 -14.22 -33.01
C GLN A 24 51.06 -13.41 -32.71
N GLN A 25 50.49 -12.71 -33.69
CA GLN A 25 49.20 -12.04 -33.56
C GLN A 25 48.08 -13.02 -33.18
N LYS A 26 47.99 -14.18 -33.84
CA LYS A 26 47.00 -15.23 -33.48
C LYS A 26 47.16 -15.74 -32.05
N LEU A 27 48.40 -15.84 -31.55
CA LEU A 27 48.65 -16.23 -30.17
C LEU A 27 48.25 -15.12 -29.19
N GLU A 28 48.56 -13.87 -29.49
CA GLU A 28 48.17 -12.70 -28.69
C GLU A 28 46.65 -12.57 -28.61
N GLU A 29 45.94 -12.68 -29.73
CA GLU A 29 44.48 -12.70 -29.79
C GLU A 29 43.89 -13.83 -28.94
N ARG A 30 44.48 -15.03 -29.02
CA ARG A 30 44.02 -16.19 -28.24
C ARG A 30 44.29 -16.04 -26.75
N VAL A 31 45.40 -15.42 -26.35
CA VAL A 31 45.69 -15.10 -24.95
C VAL A 31 44.70 -14.05 -24.43
N LEU A 32 44.37 -13.03 -25.23
CA LEU A 32 43.36 -12.03 -24.89
C LEU A 32 41.98 -12.67 -24.71
N ALA A 33 41.56 -13.53 -25.64
CA ALA A 33 40.28 -14.25 -25.56
C ALA A 33 40.21 -15.13 -24.29
N LEU A 34 41.23 -15.93 -24.03
CA LEU A 34 41.30 -16.75 -22.81
C LEU A 34 41.33 -15.91 -21.53
N GLY A 35 41.94 -14.73 -21.58
CA GLY A 35 41.95 -13.77 -20.46
C GLY A 35 40.54 -13.22 -20.16
N GLN A 36 39.78 -12.89 -21.20
CA GLN A 36 38.38 -12.46 -21.10
C GLN A 36 37.50 -13.58 -20.53
N GLU A 37 37.58 -14.79 -21.11
CA GLU A 37 36.84 -15.97 -20.63
C GLU A 37 37.14 -16.28 -19.15
N LEU A 38 38.42 -16.18 -18.74
CA LEU A 38 38.81 -16.39 -17.35
C LEU A 38 38.22 -15.33 -16.41
N GLN A 39 38.15 -14.07 -16.84
CA GLN A 39 37.59 -12.98 -16.05
C GLN A 39 36.07 -13.14 -15.92
N GLU A 40 35.38 -13.50 -16.99
CA GLU A 40 33.94 -13.80 -17.00
C GLU A 40 33.63 -15.00 -16.09
N ALA A 41 34.41 -16.08 -16.18
CA ALA A 41 34.26 -17.24 -15.31
C ALA A 41 34.44 -16.88 -13.82
N LYS A 42 35.44 -16.03 -13.50
CA LYS A 42 35.65 -15.54 -12.12
C LYS A 42 34.48 -14.69 -11.64
N ALA A 43 33.93 -13.81 -12.47
CA ALA A 43 32.75 -13.02 -12.15
C ALA A 43 31.54 -13.92 -11.85
N ALA A 44 31.27 -14.91 -12.72
CA ALA A 44 30.20 -15.88 -12.52
C ALA A 44 30.36 -16.72 -11.23
N ILE A 45 31.58 -17.08 -10.87
CA ILE A 45 31.88 -17.74 -9.58
C ILE A 45 31.61 -16.79 -8.40
N GLY A 46 31.95 -15.51 -8.53
CA GLY A 46 31.63 -14.49 -7.53
C GLY A 46 30.12 -14.35 -7.31
N ASP A 47 29.37 -14.19 -8.40
CA ASP A 47 27.91 -14.05 -8.38
C ASP A 47 27.22 -15.28 -7.78
N SER A 48 27.67 -16.49 -8.15
CA SER A 48 27.12 -17.73 -7.58
C SER A 48 27.43 -17.87 -6.09
N ARG A 49 28.63 -17.49 -5.63
CA ARG A 49 28.97 -17.45 -4.20
C ARG A 49 28.13 -16.45 -3.42
N GLN A 50 27.91 -15.25 -3.98
CA GLN A 50 27.06 -14.26 -3.34
C GLN A 50 25.62 -14.77 -3.22
N ARG A 51 25.05 -15.34 -4.30
CA ARG A 51 23.70 -15.94 -4.27
C ARG A 51 23.60 -17.07 -3.24
N LEU A 52 24.62 -17.92 -3.12
CA LEU A 52 24.65 -18.97 -2.09
C LEU A 52 24.69 -18.40 -0.67
N ALA A 53 25.44 -17.32 -0.44
CA ALA A 53 25.48 -16.64 0.85
C ALA A 53 24.12 -16.01 1.21
N GLU A 54 23.48 -15.35 0.24
CA GLU A 54 22.13 -14.78 0.38
C GLU A 54 21.11 -15.87 0.70
N GLN A 55 21.12 -16.98 -0.03
CA GLN A 55 20.24 -18.13 0.22
C GLN A 55 20.48 -18.74 1.60
N SER A 56 21.73 -18.86 2.03
CA SER A 56 22.09 -19.37 3.36
C SER A 56 21.57 -18.47 4.48
N ALA A 57 21.67 -17.14 4.31
CA ALA A 57 21.14 -16.18 5.27
C ALA A 57 19.60 -16.25 5.36
N VAL A 58 18.92 -16.38 4.22
CA VAL A 58 17.45 -16.56 4.19
C VAL A 58 17.04 -17.89 4.83
N LEU A 59 17.77 -18.96 4.58
CA LEU A 59 17.51 -20.26 5.19
C LEU A 59 17.65 -20.19 6.73
N LEU A 60 18.72 -19.56 7.23
CA LEU A 60 18.93 -19.41 8.67
C LEU A 60 17.83 -18.56 9.34
N THR A 61 17.44 -17.45 8.72
CA THR A 61 16.36 -16.60 9.26
C THR A 61 15.02 -17.33 9.27
N SER A 62 14.68 -18.07 8.21
CA SER A 62 13.47 -18.88 8.17
C SER A 62 13.49 -20.04 9.18
N GLN A 63 14.64 -20.68 9.40
CA GLN A 63 14.80 -21.72 10.42
C GLN A 63 14.61 -21.16 11.84
N SER A 64 15.14 -19.97 12.13
CA SER A 64 14.92 -19.29 13.41
C SER A 64 13.43 -18.98 13.63
N GLN A 65 12.74 -18.47 12.61
CA GLN A 65 11.31 -18.20 12.68
C GLN A 65 10.49 -19.46 12.90
N LEU A 66 10.86 -20.58 12.26
CA LEU A 66 10.21 -21.87 12.50
C LEU A 66 10.32 -22.29 13.96
N GLN A 67 11.53 -22.21 14.55
CA GLN A 67 11.75 -22.55 15.96
C GLN A 67 10.95 -21.66 16.92
N GLU A 68 10.87 -20.35 16.63
CA GLU A 68 10.05 -19.42 17.42
C GLU A 68 8.57 -19.82 17.38
N VAL A 69 8.03 -20.10 16.19
CA VAL A 69 6.64 -20.52 16.02
C VAL A 69 6.37 -21.88 16.67
N GLU A 70 7.31 -22.82 16.61
CA GLU A 70 7.22 -24.12 17.30
C GLU A 70 7.19 -23.96 18.83
N ALA A 71 8.02 -23.06 19.37
CA ALA A 71 8.02 -22.74 20.80
C ALA A 71 6.70 -22.07 21.22
N GLU A 72 6.19 -21.13 20.42
CA GLU A 72 4.88 -20.50 20.65
C GLU A 72 3.74 -21.53 20.59
N ASN A 73 3.77 -22.46 19.63
CA ASN A 73 2.77 -23.52 19.51
C ASN A 73 2.77 -24.39 20.77
N SER A 74 3.95 -24.82 21.23
CA SER A 74 4.11 -25.59 22.47
C SER A 74 3.58 -24.85 23.70
N ARG A 75 3.86 -23.54 23.80
CA ARG A 75 3.35 -22.68 24.88
C ARG A 75 1.83 -22.54 24.83
N LEU A 76 1.25 -22.35 23.64
CA LEU A 76 -0.20 -22.24 23.46
C LEU A 76 -0.89 -23.56 23.79
N GLN A 77 -0.31 -24.70 23.40
CA GLN A 77 -0.82 -26.03 23.76
C GLN A 77 -0.85 -26.23 25.28
N LEU A 78 0.21 -25.83 25.99
CA LEU A 78 0.25 -25.89 27.45
C LEU A 78 -0.87 -25.03 28.04
N ARG A 79 -1.01 -23.78 27.57
CA ARG A 79 -2.05 -22.87 28.07
C ARG A 79 -3.46 -23.40 27.85
N LEU A 80 -3.69 -24.10 26.74
CA LEU A 80 -4.97 -24.74 26.42
C LEU A 80 -5.25 -25.91 27.39
N LYS A 81 -4.23 -26.70 27.74
CA LYS A 81 -4.34 -27.78 28.74
C LYS A 81 -4.67 -27.22 30.12
N GLU A 82 -3.96 -26.19 30.57
CA GLU A 82 -4.23 -25.50 31.85
C GLU A 82 -5.67 -24.99 31.91
N LEU A 83 -6.11 -24.28 30.88
CA LEU A 83 -7.45 -23.71 30.85
C LEU A 83 -8.53 -24.81 30.83
N ASN A 84 -8.30 -25.91 30.11
CA ASN A 84 -9.22 -27.06 30.11
C ASN A 84 -9.30 -27.71 31.50
N GLU A 85 -8.16 -27.86 32.19
CA GLU A 85 -8.14 -28.38 33.55
C GLU A 85 -8.85 -27.45 34.54
N GLU A 86 -8.67 -26.13 34.40
CA GLU A 86 -9.43 -25.14 35.18
C GLU A 86 -10.94 -25.27 34.94
N TYR A 87 -11.38 -25.44 33.68
CA TYR A 87 -12.80 -25.65 33.36
C TYR A 87 -13.34 -26.95 33.95
N ARG A 88 -12.60 -28.06 33.83
CA ARG A 88 -12.98 -29.36 34.42
C ARG A 88 -13.07 -29.27 35.94
N SER A 89 -12.12 -28.60 36.58
CA SER A 89 -12.08 -28.41 38.03
C SER A 89 -13.28 -27.61 38.52
N ARG A 90 -13.62 -26.49 37.85
CA ARG A 90 -14.81 -25.68 38.17
C ARG A 90 -16.09 -26.49 37.98
N LEU A 91 -16.23 -27.21 36.87
CA LEU A 91 -17.39 -28.06 36.61
C LEU A 91 -17.54 -29.16 37.67
N ALA A 92 -16.45 -29.84 38.03
CA ALA A 92 -16.46 -30.86 39.07
C ALA A 92 -16.84 -30.27 40.44
N GLN A 93 -16.39 -29.05 40.75
CA GLN A 93 -16.80 -28.35 41.96
C GLN A 93 -18.29 -28.04 41.96
N HIS A 94 -18.82 -27.49 40.88
CA HIS A 94 -20.26 -27.22 40.75
C HIS A 94 -21.11 -28.50 40.91
N ILE A 95 -20.69 -29.62 40.30
CA ILE A 95 -21.38 -30.91 40.46
C ILE A 95 -21.32 -31.38 41.92
N ARG A 96 -20.16 -31.27 42.57
CA ARG A 96 -20.01 -31.61 44.00
C ARG A 96 -20.87 -30.73 44.89
N ASP A 97 -20.94 -29.43 44.64
CA ASP A 97 -21.76 -28.51 45.40
C ASP A 97 -23.25 -28.89 45.29
N VAL A 98 -23.72 -29.17 44.06
CA VAL A 98 -25.10 -29.65 43.82
C VAL A 98 -25.37 -31.00 44.51
N ALA A 99 -24.45 -31.95 44.43
CA ALA A 99 -24.58 -33.26 45.08
C ALA A 99 -24.62 -33.14 46.61
N ASN A 100 -23.69 -32.38 47.20
CA ASN A 100 -23.65 -32.10 48.64
C ASN A 100 -24.93 -31.41 49.11
N HIS A 101 -25.53 -30.53 48.30
CA HIS A 101 -26.83 -29.94 48.61
C HIS A 101 -27.95 -30.99 48.62
N MET A 102 -28.00 -31.91 47.66
CA MET A 102 -29.00 -32.99 47.63
C MET A 102 -28.83 -33.95 48.82
N ASP A 103 -27.60 -34.31 49.16
CA ASP A 103 -27.29 -35.20 50.30
C ASP A 103 -27.54 -34.53 51.67
N SER A 104 -27.32 -33.20 51.75
CA SER A 104 -27.61 -32.40 52.95
C SER A 104 -29.09 -32.06 53.14
N THR A 105 -29.96 -32.54 52.24
CA THR A 105 -31.42 -32.42 52.35
C THR A 105 -31.97 -33.72 52.94
N PRO A 106 -31.89 -33.99 54.26
CA PRO A 106 -32.40 -35.23 54.83
C PRO A 106 -33.92 -35.25 54.65
N GLY A 107 -34.44 -36.39 54.19
CA GLY A 107 -35.85 -36.58 53.87
C GLY A 107 -36.79 -36.10 54.97
N SER A 108 -37.70 -35.19 54.59
CA SER A 108 -39.08 -35.07 55.07
C SER A 108 -39.38 -34.85 56.58
N VAL A 109 -38.42 -34.82 57.51
CA VAL A 109 -38.73 -34.74 58.97
C VAL A 109 -38.18 -33.50 59.67
N ALA A 110 -37.27 -32.73 59.06
CA ALA A 110 -36.78 -31.47 59.66
C ALA A 110 -37.68 -30.28 59.22
N GLY A 111 -38.23 -29.55 60.20
CA GLY A 111 -39.28 -28.54 60.00
C GLY A 111 -38.99 -27.44 58.96
N ARG A 112 -40.05 -26.70 58.56
CA ARG A 112 -40.08 -25.65 57.52
C ARG A 112 -38.84 -24.74 57.38
N GLY A 113 -38.09 -24.49 58.47
CA GLY A 113 -36.85 -23.72 58.45
C GLY A 113 -35.66 -24.41 57.73
N ALA A 114 -35.52 -25.74 57.81
CA ALA A 114 -34.43 -26.47 57.17
C ALA A 114 -34.59 -26.55 55.64
N ALA A 115 -35.84 -26.68 55.17
CA ALA A 115 -36.17 -26.66 53.74
C ALA A 115 -35.89 -25.28 53.10
N ALA A 116 -36.16 -24.18 53.82
CA ALA A 116 -35.85 -22.83 53.36
C ALA A 116 -34.33 -22.57 53.28
N ALA A 117 -33.56 -23.09 54.24
CA ALA A 117 -32.10 -22.99 54.24
C ALA A 117 -31.45 -23.78 53.08
N GLY A 118 -31.92 -25.01 52.81
CA GLY A 118 -31.47 -25.82 51.67
C GLY A 118 -31.81 -25.16 50.33
N GLN A 119 -32.99 -24.55 50.22
CA GLN A 119 -33.39 -23.80 49.02
C GLN A 119 -32.55 -22.53 48.81
N ALA A 120 -32.14 -21.85 49.88
CA ALA A 120 -31.23 -20.71 49.81
C ALA A 120 -29.81 -21.13 49.40
N ALA A 121 -29.31 -22.26 49.89
CA ALA A 121 -27.99 -22.79 49.54
C ALA A 121 -27.91 -23.20 48.05
N MET A 122 -28.95 -23.89 47.54
CA MET A 122 -29.07 -24.23 46.12
C MET A 122 -29.12 -22.98 45.24
N LYS A 123 -29.89 -21.95 45.63
CA LYS A 123 -29.91 -20.66 44.94
C LYS A 123 -28.53 -20.04 44.89
N HIS A 124 -27.79 -20.01 46.01
CA HIS A 124 -26.43 -19.49 46.04
C HIS A 124 -25.45 -20.25 45.14
N CYS A 125 -25.52 -21.58 45.07
CA CYS A 125 -24.69 -22.39 44.16
C CYS A 125 -24.98 -22.04 42.69
N VAL A 126 -26.27 -22.01 42.31
CA VAL A 126 -26.70 -21.64 40.94
C VAL A 126 -26.30 -20.21 40.60
N ASP A 127 -26.46 -19.27 41.54
CA ASP A 127 -26.05 -17.88 41.37
C ASP A 127 -24.53 -17.73 41.24
N SER A 128 -23.74 -18.59 41.91
CA SER A 128 -22.29 -18.65 41.73
C SER A 128 -21.93 -19.15 40.33
N MET A 129 -22.52 -20.27 39.87
CA MET A 129 -22.31 -20.81 38.53
C MET A 129 -22.63 -19.77 37.45
N LEU A 130 -23.78 -19.11 37.56
CA LEU A 130 -24.20 -18.08 36.60
C LEU A 130 -23.26 -16.87 36.60
N ARG A 131 -22.72 -16.48 37.76
CA ARG A 131 -21.71 -15.41 37.85
C ARG A 131 -20.41 -15.80 37.16
N ASP A 132 -19.92 -17.02 37.39
CA ASP A 132 -18.67 -17.51 36.79
C ASP A 132 -18.79 -17.65 35.27
N ILE A 133 -19.92 -18.16 34.78
CA ILE A 133 -20.23 -18.25 33.34
C ILE A 133 -20.23 -16.85 32.72
N ARG A 134 -20.97 -15.90 33.31
CA ARG A 134 -21.03 -14.50 32.82
C ARG A 134 -19.65 -13.85 32.82
N ALA A 135 -18.84 -14.06 33.86
CA ALA A 135 -17.49 -13.52 33.95
C ALA A 135 -16.55 -14.12 32.88
N SER A 136 -16.63 -15.43 32.62
CA SER A 136 -15.86 -16.09 31.57
C SER A 136 -16.20 -15.53 30.18
N TYR A 137 -17.49 -15.42 29.85
CA TYR A 137 -17.92 -14.87 28.57
C TYR A 137 -17.49 -13.41 28.41
N LYS A 138 -17.63 -12.57 29.44
CA LYS A 138 -17.13 -11.18 29.42
C LYS A 138 -15.62 -11.10 29.17
N SER A 139 -14.83 -11.93 29.87
CA SER A 139 -13.38 -11.99 29.67
C SER A 139 -13.02 -12.41 28.23
N ARG A 140 -13.74 -13.39 27.68
CA ARG A 140 -13.54 -13.84 26.30
C ARG A 140 -13.90 -12.77 25.28
N GLU A 141 -15.04 -12.09 25.46
CA GLU A 141 -15.44 -10.96 24.62
C GLU A 141 -14.40 -9.84 24.64
N GLU A 142 -13.88 -9.50 25.82
CA GLU A 142 -12.82 -8.51 25.96
C GLU A 142 -11.54 -8.92 25.22
N GLN A 143 -11.13 -10.18 25.31
CA GLN A 143 -9.97 -10.70 24.58
C GLN A 143 -10.18 -10.59 23.06
N LEU A 144 -11.35 -11.01 22.56
CA LEU A 144 -11.69 -10.90 21.14
C LEU A 144 -11.73 -9.45 20.68
N ALA A 145 -12.31 -8.54 21.48
CA ALA A 145 -12.32 -7.11 21.19
C ALA A 145 -10.90 -6.51 21.17
N ARG A 146 -10.02 -6.90 22.11
CA ARG A 146 -8.61 -6.48 22.13
C ARG A 146 -7.86 -7.00 20.90
N ALA A 147 -8.05 -8.26 20.53
CA ALA A 147 -7.44 -8.84 19.33
C ALA A 147 -7.91 -8.13 18.04
N ALA A 148 -9.22 -7.92 17.90
CA ALA A 148 -9.79 -7.20 16.76
C ALA A 148 -9.25 -5.76 16.65
N ARG A 149 -9.15 -5.04 17.78
CA ARG A 149 -8.50 -3.71 17.82
C ARG A 149 -7.02 -3.78 17.41
N GLY A 150 -6.30 -4.80 17.86
CA GLY A 150 -4.91 -5.05 17.49
C GLY A 150 -4.73 -5.29 15.98
N TYR A 151 -5.57 -6.14 15.39
CA TYR A 151 -5.55 -6.39 13.94
C TYR A 151 -5.88 -5.15 13.13
N ARG A 152 -6.91 -4.38 13.53
CA ARG A 152 -7.21 -3.08 12.89
C ARG A 152 -6.03 -2.13 12.95
N LYS A 153 -5.32 -2.06 14.08
CA LYS A 153 -4.12 -1.22 14.20
C LYS A 153 -3.02 -1.67 13.24
N ARG A 154 -2.70 -2.97 13.22
CA ARG A 154 -1.68 -3.54 12.31
C ARG A 154 -2.03 -3.31 10.84
N LEU A 155 -3.31 -3.46 10.47
CA LEU A 155 -3.80 -3.18 9.12
C LEU A 155 -3.60 -1.71 8.74
N LYS A 156 -3.93 -0.77 9.64
CA LYS A 156 -3.66 0.66 9.42
C LYS A 156 -2.16 0.95 9.27
N ASP A 157 -1.32 0.33 10.08
CA ASP A 157 0.13 0.51 9.99
C ASP A 157 0.70 -0.08 8.68
N LEU A 158 0.16 -1.21 8.21
CA LEU A 158 0.50 -1.80 6.91
C LEU A 158 0.08 -0.89 5.76
N ALA A 159 -1.14 -0.34 5.79
CA ALA A 159 -1.63 0.61 4.80
C ALA A 159 -0.74 1.86 4.70
N LYS A 160 -0.28 2.40 5.83
CA LYS A 160 0.68 3.52 5.85
C LYS A 160 2.03 3.16 5.25
N LYS A 161 2.54 1.94 5.50
CA LYS A 161 3.80 1.47 4.88
C LYS A 161 3.63 1.30 3.37
N HIS A 162 2.49 0.76 2.95
CA HIS A 162 2.13 0.62 1.55
C HIS A 162 2.07 1.97 0.83
N GLU A 163 1.46 2.98 1.44
CA GLU A 163 1.42 4.33 0.89
C GLU A 163 2.84 4.92 0.69
N LYS A 164 3.72 4.76 1.68
CA LYS A 164 5.13 5.19 1.55
C LYS A 164 5.85 4.45 0.41
N LEU A 165 5.60 3.15 0.28
CA LEU A 165 6.19 2.35 -0.79
C LEU A 165 5.67 2.78 -2.17
N LEU A 166 4.37 3.05 -2.29
CA LEU A 166 3.77 3.59 -3.51
C LEU A 166 4.43 4.91 -3.94
N ILE A 167 4.68 5.81 -2.99
CA ILE A 167 5.36 7.07 -3.26
C ILE A 167 6.79 6.82 -3.77
N ALA A 168 7.55 5.94 -3.11
CA ALA A 168 8.91 5.60 -3.53
C ALA A 168 8.93 4.94 -4.91
N TYR A 169 8.00 4.03 -5.17
CA TYR A 169 7.84 3.37 -6.47
C TYR A 169 7.51 4.39 -7.56
N GLY A 170 6.57 5.31 -7.32
CA GLY A 170 6.24 6.38 -8.26
C GLY A 170 7.43 7.27 -8.58
N LEU A 171 8.21 7.66 -7.58
CA LEU A 171 9.45 8.42 -7.78
C LEU A 171 10.46 7.65 -8.62
N GLN A 172 10.67 6.37 -8.34
CA GLN A 172 11.57 5.52 -9.11
C GLN A 172 11.13 5.39 -10.57
N ARG A 173 9.83 5.24 -10.82
CA ARG A 173 9.28 5.19 -12.20
C ARG A 173 9.53 6.48 -12.96
N GLU A 174 9.36 7.62 -12.31
CA GLU A 174 9.62 8.93 -12.92
C GLU A 174 11.11 9.09 -13.23
N GLN A 175 11.99 8.67 -12.31
CA GLN A 175 13.43 8.67 -12.54
C GLN A 175 13.82 7.80 -13.75
N ILE A 176 13.28 6.58 -13.85
CA ILE A 176 13.53 5.68 -14.99
C ILE A 176 13.01 6.31 -16.29
N ARG A 177 11.83 6.93 -16.27
CA ARG A 177 11.27 7.64 -17.43
C ARG A 177 12.13 8.84 -17.86
N SER A 178 12.74 9.54 -16.91
CA SER A 178 13.62 10.69 -17.18
C SER A 178 15.01 10.30 -17.68
N LEU A 179 15.53 9.15 -17.25
CA LEU A 179 16.88 8.66 -17.58
C LEU A 179 16.89 7.70 -18.78
N GLY A 180 15.78 7.02 -19.06
CA GLY A 180 15.66 6.03 -20.13
C GLY A 180 15.27 6.63 -21.47
N SER A 181 15.90 6.17 -22.55
CA SER A 181 15.34 6.29 -23.90
C SER A 181 13.95 5.65 -23.95
N SER A 182 13.08 6.08 -24.88
CA SER A 182 11.62 5.81 -24.92
C SER A 182 11.15 4.33 -24.86
N ALA A 183 12.07 3.36 -24.74
CA ALA A 183 11.83 1.93 -24.66
C ALA A 183 12.01 1.33 -23.25
N ALA A 184 12.36 2.13 -22.22
CA ALA A 184 12.53 1.62 -20.86
C ALA A 184 11.18 1.27 -20.21
N ASP A 185 10.96 -0.02 -19.91
CA ASP A 185 9.79 -0.48 -19.17
C ASP A 185 9.84 0.02 -17.72
N CYS A 186 8.94 0.95 -17.40
CA CYS A 186 8.80 1.53 -16.06
C CYS A 186 7.89 0.69 -15.14
N GLY A 187 7.52 -0.52 -15.54
CA GLY A 187 6.65 -1.42 -14.78
C GLY A 187 5.18 -0.95 -14.68
N PRO A 188 4.34 -1.73 -13.97
CA PRO A 188 2.91 -1.47 -13.83
C PRO A 188 2.61 -0.08 -13.24
N ALA A 189 1.49 0.51 -13.63
CA ALA A 189 1.05 1.80 -13.08
C ALA A 189 0.71 1.69 -11.57
N GLU A 190 0.93 2.77 -10.82
CA GLU A 190 0.67 2.86 -9.37
C GLU A 190 -0.79 2.52 -9.00
N LEU A 191 -1.71 2.77 -9.92
CA LEU A 191 -3.13 2.40 -9.79
C LEU A 191 -3.37 0.91 -9.58
N HIS A 192 -2.52 0.04 -10.13
CA HIS A 192 -2.68 -1.41 -9.93
C HIS A 192 -2.41 -1.84 -8.48
N PHE A 193 -1.80 -0.97 -7.70
CA PHE A 193 -1.42 -1.22 -6.31
C PHE A 193 -2.27 -0.40 -5.33
N SER A 194 -3.28 0.37 -5.76
CA SER A 194 -4.11 1.14 -4.83
C SER A 194 -4.96 0.21 -3.95
N ILE A 195 -4.95 0.47 -2.63
CA ILE A 195 -5.84 -0.23 -1.68
C ILE A 195 -7.26 0.29 -1.92
N THR A 196 -8.23 -0.60 -2.12
CA THR A 196 -9.66 -0.27 -2.35
C THR A 196 -10.50 -0.36 -1.06
N ASP A 197 -9.96 -0.94 0.01
CA ASP A 197 -10.70 -1.19 1.26
C ASP A 197 -11.10 0.13 1.96
N PRO A 198 -12.41 0.44 2.06
CA PRO A 198 -12.90 1.69 2.64
C PRO A 198 -12.61 1.83 4.13
N GLU A 199 -12.41 0.74 4.88
CA GLU A 199 -12.07 0.80 6.31
C GLU A 199 -10.62 1.23 6.57
N LEU A 200 -9.75 1.07 5.56
CA LEU A 200 -8.33 1.38 5.63
C LEU A 200 -7.99 2.74 5.01
N LEU A 201 -8.84 3.25 4.13
CA LEU A 201 -8.61 4.50 3.42
C LEU A 201 -9.10 5.73 4.19
N THR A 202 -8.19 6.67 4.42
CA THR A 202 -8.57 8.03 4.82
C THR A 202 -9.28 8.74 3.66
N ASN A 203 -10.08 9.78 3.94
CA ASN A 203 -10.78 10.53 2.89
C ASN A 203 -9.78 11.07 1.84
N SER A 204 -8.63 11.58 2.28
CA SER A 204 -7.55 12.02 1.40
C SER A 204 -6.99 10.90 0.52
N SER A 205 -6.79 9.69 1.07
CA SER A 205 -6.33 8.53 0.28
C SER A 205 -7.35 8.11 -0.78
N ARG A 206 -8.66 8.24 -0.50
CA ARG A 206 -9.72 7.96 -1.49
C ARG A 206 -9.73 8.98 -2.62
N GLU A 207 -9.59 10.26 -2.28
CA GLU A 207 -9.50 11.34 -3.27
C GLU A 207 -8.26 11.18 -4.14
N LEU A 208 -7.10 10.84 -3.56
CA LEU A 208 -5.89 10.54 -4.31
C LEU A 208 -6.07 9.37 -5.28
N ASN A 209 -6.77 8.30 -4.88
CA ASN A 209 -7.05 7.18 -5.78
C ASN A 209 -7.96 7.62 -6.95
N ARG A 210 -9.02 8.40 -6.69
CA ARG A 210 -9.87 8.96 -7.75
C ARG A 210 -9.07 9.82 -8.74
N LEU A 211 -8.23 10.72 -8.23
CA LEU A 211 -7.40 11.58 -9.06
C LEU A 211 -6.40 10.79 -9.90
N ARG A 212 -5.84 9.69 -9.36
CA ARG A 212 -4.98 8.79 -10.13
C ARG A 212 -5.75 8.12 -11.27
N GLU A 213 -6.99 7.67 -11.01
CA GLU A 213 -7.83 7.04 -12.04
C GLU A 213 -8.19 8.03 -13.16
N GLU A 214 -8.56 9.25 -12.79
CA GLU A 214 -8.82 10.34 -13.73
C GLU A 214 -7.59 10.69 -14.55
N LYS A 215 -6.41 10.79 -13.90
CA LYS A 215 -5.14 10.99 -14.60
C LYS A 215 -4.89 9.89 -15.63
N ALA A 216 -5.04 8.62 -15.28
CA ALA A 216 -4.83 7.52 -16.22
C ALA A 216 -5.81 7.54 -17.41
N LYS A 217 -7.08 7.91 -17.16
CA LYS A 217 -8.07 8.10 -18.24
C LYS A 217 -7.64 9.20 -19.21
N LEU A 218 -7.19 10.34 -18.68
CA LEU A 218 -6.71 11.47 -19.48
C LEU A 218 -5.43 11.10 -20.25
N GLU A 219 -4.50 10.36 -19.62
CA GLU A 219 -3.28 9.87 -20.29
C GLU A 219 -3.61 8.93 -21.46
N MET A 220 -4.60 8.03 -21.31
CA MET A 220 -5.06 7.20 -22.43
C MET A 220 -5.67 8.04 -23.57
N GLN A 221 -6.53 9.01 -23.24
CA GLN A 221 -7.13 9.91 -24.22
C GLN A 221 -6.06 10.72 -24.98
N LEU A 222 -5.02 11.20 -24.29
CA LEU A 222 -3.90 11.90 -24.92
C LEU A 222 -3.12 10.99 -25.86
N GLN A 223 -2.86 9.74 -25.46
CA GLN A 223 -2.19 8.76 -26.33
C GLN A 223 -3.02 8.40 -27.56
N GLU A 224 -4.34 8.29 -27.43
CA GLU A 224 -5.25 8.06 -28.56
C GLU A 224 -5.26 9.25 -29.53
N LEU A 225 -5.31 10.48 -29.01
CA LEU A 225 -5.24 11.69 -29.81
C LEU A 225 -3.87 11.84 -30.49
N GLN A 226 -2.77 11.54 -29.81
CA GLN A 226 -1.42 11.54 -30.39
C GLN A 226 -1.29 10.51 -31.51
N LYS A 227 -1.78 9.28 -31.32
CA LYS A 227 -1.82 8.27 -32.39
C LYS A 227 -2.70 8.72 -33.56
N GLY A 228 -3.83 9.37 -33.28
CA GLY A 228 -4.69 9.96 -34.31
C GLY A 228 -3.99 11.07 -35.10
N LEU A 229 -3.21 11.92 -34.43
CA LEU A 229 -2.38 12.96 -35.05
C LEU A 229 -1.22 12.38 -35.86
N ASP A 230 -0.54 11.34 -35.37
CA ASP A 230 0.54 10.65 -36.10
C ASP A 230 0.00 9.94 -37.36
N LEU A 231 -1.22 9.40 -37.30
CA LEU A 231 -1.91 8.80 -38.46
C LEU A 231 -2.39 9.86 -39.47
N MET A 232 -2.69 11.08 -39.02
CA MET A 232 -3.02 12.22 -39.88
C MET A 232 -1.79 12.98 -40.40
N SER A 233 -0.64 12.84 -39.75
CA SER A 233 0.63 13.49 -40.09
C SER A 233 1.57 12.57 -40.89
N GLY A 234 1.01 11.83 -41.83
CA GLY A 234 1.81 11.19 -42.88
C GLY A 234 2.18 12.21 -43.94
N HIS A 235 3.11 13.14 -43.67
CA HIS A 235 3.96 13.85 -44.66
C HIS A 235 4.93 14.85 -43.97
N ASP A 236 6.22 14.72 -44.30
CA ASP A 236 7.35 15.65 -44.16
C ASP A 236 7.55 16.44 -42.83
N PRO A 237 8.69 16.25 -42.13
CA PRO A 237 9.01 16.94 -40.87
C PRO A 237 9.39 18.42 -41.02
N ASN A 238 9.16 19.05 -42.19
CA ASN A 238 9.60 20.42 -42.49
C ASN A 238 8.45 21.43 -42.69
N LYS A 239 7.24 21.15 -42.21
CA LYS A 239 6.10 22.10 -42.17
C LYS A 239 5.62 22.42 -40.75
N LEU A 240 6.55 22.53 -39.81
CA LEU A 240 6.22 22.73 -38.39
C LEU A 240 5.82 24.16 -38.00
N PHE A 241 5.84 25.13 -38.92
CA PHE A 241 5.27 26.46 -38.64
C PHE A 241 4.59 27.03 -39.88
N CYS A 242 3.32 26.67 -40.05
CA CYS A 242 2.38 27.57 -40.69
C CYS A 242 1.37 27.96 -39.61
N PRO A 243 1.38 29.19 -39.08
CA PRO A 243 0.24 29.64 -38.30
C PRO A 243 -0.93 29.61 -39.28
N ARG A 244 -1.80 28.61 -39.13
CA ARG A 244 -3.11 28.61 -39.76
C ARG A 244 -3.73 29.93 -39.29
N GLN A 245 -3.74 30.92 -40.18
CA GLN A 245 -4.37 32.20 -39.94
C GLN A 245 -5.82 31.86 -39.64
N LEU A 246 -6.18 31.82 -38.36
CA LEU A 246 -7.57 31.90 -37.94
C LEU A 246 -8.09 33.16 -38.62
N ASP A 247 -9.09 32.97 -39.47
CA ASP A 247 -9.82 34.04 -40.11
C ASP A 247 -10.27 35.08 -39.07
N GLU A 248 -10.44 36.34 -39.50
CA GLU A 248 -10.96 37.40 -38.63
C GLU A 248 -12.27 36.99 -37.93
N GLU A 249 -13.04 36.12 -38.58
CA GLU A 249 -14.28 35.53 -38.06
C GLU A 249 -14.02 34.57 -36.89
N GLY A 250 -13.01 33.70 -36.96
CA GLY A 250 -12.59 32.85 -35.84
C GLY A 250 -12.07 33.65 -34.65
N TRP A 251 -11.31 34.72 -34.90
CA TRP A 251 -10.89 35.62 -33.83
C TRP A 251 -12.04 36.45 -33.25
N ALA A 252 -13.03 36.83 -34.07
CA ALA A 252 -14.24 37.49 -33.61
C ALA A 252 -15.06 36.58 -32.67
N GLU A 253 -15.16 35.29 -32.99
CA GLU A 253 -15.88 34.32 -32.16
C GLU A 253 -15.17 34.08 -30.81
N VAL A 254 -13.84 33.94 -30.80
CA VAL A 254 -13.07 33.83 -29.54
C VAL A 254 -13.24 35.09 -28.68
N ARG A 255 -13.17 36.28 -29.28
CA ARG A 255 -13.41 37.55 -28.57
C ARG A 255 -14.85 37.68 -28.07
N LYS A 256 -15.81 37.06 -28.75
CA LYS A 256 -17.22 37.02 -28.33
C LYS A 256 -17.39 36.08 -27.14
N GLN A 257 -16.85 34.86 -27.22
CA GLN A 257 -16.89 33.88 -26.12
C GLN A 257 -16.21 34.40 -24.85
N LEU A 258 -15.07 35.09 -24.97
CA LEU A 258 -14.40 35.73 -23.83
C LEU A 258 -15.27 36.83 -23.20
N ARG A 259 -15.98 37.61 -24.01
CA ARG A 259 -16.91 38.65 -23.51
C ARG A 259 -18.13 38.03 -22.84
N GLU A 260 -18.71 36.99 -23.42
CA GLU A 260 -19.85 36.27 -22.86
C GLU A 260 -19.46 35.58 -21.54
N PHE A 261 -18.30 34.92 -21.49
CA PHE A 261 -17.78 34.33 -20.26
C PHE A 261 -17.55 35.38 -19.17
N ALA A 262 -16.89 36.49 -19.51
CA ALA A 262 -16.66 37.58 -18.56
C ALA A 262 -17.98 38.21 -18.08
N HIS A 263 -18.96 38.37 -18.97
CA HIS A 263 -20.25 38.94 -18.61
C HIS A 263 -21.06 38.00 -17.71
N ASN A 264 -21.19 36.72 -18.07
CA ASN A 264 -21.92 35.75 -17.26
C ASN A 264 -21.28 35.56 -15.88
N THR A 265 -19.94 35.47 -15.83
CA THR A 265 -19.23 35.36 -14.54
C THR A 265 -19.44 36.61 -13.68
N GLN A 266 -19.49 37.79 -14.29
CA GLN A 266 -19.76 39.04 -13.58
C GLN A 266 -21.21 39.09 -13.05
N GLU A 267 -22.20 38.68 -13.86
CA GLU A 267 -23.61 38.62 -13.44
C GLU A 267 -23.80 37.66 -12.26
N ASP A 268 -23.19 36.47 -12.32
CA ASP A 268 -23.26 35.47 -11.25
C ASP A 268 -22.68 36.05 -9.94
N LEU A 269 -21.52 36.70 -10.01
CA LEU A 269 -20.88 37.33 -8.85
C LEU A 269 -21.70 38.50 -8.28
N GLU A 270 -22.32 39.30 -9.14
CA GLU A 270 -23.20 40.39 -8.72
C GLU A 270 -24.48 39.86 -8.07
N GLN A 271 -25.02 38.75 -8.58
CA GLN A 271 -26.16 38.06 -8.00
C GLN A 271 -25.81 37.48 -6.62
N GLU A 272 -24.69 36.78 -6.48
CA GLU A 272 -24.20 36.30 -5.18
C GLU A 272 -23.96 37.44 -4.19
N ARG A 273 -23.32 38.53 -4.64
CA ARG A 273 -23.10 39.73 -3.83
C ARG A 273 -24.42 40.32 -3.35
N SER A 274 -25.44 40.42 -4.22
CA SER A 274 -26.76 40.95 -3.85
C SER A 274 -27.46 40.06 -2.81
N GLN A 275 -27.37 38.74 -2.95
CA GLN A 275 -27.93 37.78 -2.00
C GLN A 275 -27.24 37.86 -0.63
N LEU A 276 -25.91 37.96 -0.63
CA LEU A 276 -25.14 38.10 0.60
C LEU A 276 -25.44 39.42 1.32
N LEU A 277 -25.56 40.53 0.57
CA LEU A 277 -25.96 41.83 1.14
C LEU A 277 -27.37 41.76 1.74
N ALA A 278 -28.33 41.16 1.05
CA ALA A 278 -29.68 41.00 1.60
C ALA A 278 -29.69 40.16 2.89
N ARG A 279 -28.91 39.07 2.93
CA ARG A 279 -28.78 38.24 4.14
C ARG A 279 -28.07 38.98 5.28
N ALA A 280 -27.08 39.80 4.97
CA ALA A 280 -26.38 40.62 5.96
C ALA A 280 -27.34 41.66 6.59
N VAL A 281 -28.13 42.35 5.77
CA VAL A 281 -29.14 43.31 6.27
C VAL A 281 -30.14 42.64 7.21
N VAL A 282 -30.70 41.48 6.83
CA VAL A 282 -31.63 40.73 7.69
C VAL A 282 -30.95 40.32 9.01
N ALA A 283 -29.68 39.92 8.98
CA ALA A 283 -28.94 39.57 10.19
C ALA A 283 -28.69 40.82 11.08
N GLU A 284 -28.39 41.97 10.49
CA GLU A 284 -28.24 43.25 11.21
C GLU A 284 -29.56 43.70 11.86
N GLU A 285 -30.69 43.53 11.18
CA GLU A 285 -32.03 43.78 11.73
C GLU A 285 -32.31 42.86 12.93
N GLN A 286 -32.07 41.55 12.79
CA GLN A 286 -32.24 40.59 13.89
C GLN A 286 -31.38 40.93 15.11
N VAL A 287 -30.12 41.34 14.89
CA VAL A 287 -29.24 41.77 15.99
C VAL A 287 -29.77 43.05 16.64
N SER A 288 -30.29 43.99 15.86
CA SER A 288 -30.89 45.23 16.37
C SER A 288 -32.16 44.95 17.18
N GLU A 289 -33.02 44.05 16.73
CA GLU A 289 -34.21 43.60 17.47
C GLU A 289 -33.84 42.94 18.81
N LEU A 290 -32.82 42.07 18.80
CA LEU A 290 -32.32 41.44 20.03
C LEU A 290 -31.71 42.47 20.98
N GLN A 291 -30.99 43.45 20.46
CA GLN A 291 -30.43 44.54 21.27
C GLN A 291 -31.53 45.40 21.86
N GLU A 292 -32.56 45.76 21.08
CA GLU A 292 -33.72 46.50 21.57
C GLU A 292 -34.49 45.71 22.64
N TYR A 293 -34.64 44.39 22.48
CA TYR A 293 -35.23 43.53 23.49
C TYR A 293 -34.42 43.55 24.80
N ILE A 294 -33.10 43.47 24.71
CA ILE A 294 -32.21 43.59 25.87
C ILE A 294 -32.38 44.95 26.53
N ASP A 295 -32.38 46.04 25.77
CA ASP A 295 -32.46 47.40 26.29
C ASP A 295 -33.84 47.70 26.93
N GLN A 296 -34.93 47.14 26.39
CA GLN A 296 -36.29 47.33 26.92
C GLN A 296 -36.60 46.44 28.13
N HIS A 297 -36.10 45.20 28.15
CA HIS A 297 -36.53 44.19 29.12
C HIS A 297 -35.46 43.76 30.12
N LEU A 298 -34.18 43.90 29.77
CA LEU A 298 -33.05 43.41 30.56
C LEU A 298 -32.16 44.53 31.11
N ALA A 299 -32.20 45.73 30.52
CA ALA A 299 -31.53 46.91 31.05
C ALA A 299 -32.42 47.64 32.09
N ARG A 300 -32.51 47.07 33.30
CA ARG A 300 -32.86 47.79 34.53
C ARG A 300 -31.81 47.53 35.59
#